data_AF-A0A9J6ZQW8-F1
#
_entry.id   AF-A0A9J6ZQW8-F1
#
_cell.length_a   1.000
_cell.length_b   1.000
_cell.length_c   1.000
_cell.angle_alpha   90.00
_cell.angle_beta   90.00
_cell.angle_gamma   90.00
#
_symmetry.space_group_name_H-M   'P 1'
#
loop_
_entity.id
_entity.type
_entity.pdbx_description
1 polymer ?
#
loop_
_entity_poly.entity_id
_entity_poly.type
_entity_poly.pdbx_seq_one_letter_code
_entity_poly.pdbx_strand_id
1 'polypeptide(L)'
;MNFDNIILIGNFPSRHNIEAFKETFGIEWPVFNYTEKLNLPIEDLNLPYFFVINSDMKAYNFRVASGVTSLIIENYLLGIENMMTGD
;
A
#
# COMPACT_ATOMS: atom_id res chain seq x y z
N MET A 1 16.60 3.10 1.80
CA MET A 1 15.32 2.39 2.00
C MET A 1 15.38 1.57 3.28
N ASN A 2 14.49 1.80 4.24
CA ASN A 2 14.19 0.75 5.22
C ASN A 2 12.69 0.79 5.59
N PHE A 3 11.86 0.26 4.70
CA PHE A 3 10.51 -0.15 5.07
C PHE A 3 10.64 -1.54 5.65
N ASP A 4 10.32 -1.71 6.94
CA ASP A 4 10.47 -3.00 7.61
C ASP A 4 9.58 -4.06 6.97
N ASN A 5 8.40 -3.65 6.49
CA ASN A 5 7.41 -4.51 5.88
C ASN A 5 6.60 -3.75 4.84
N ILE A 6 6.19 -4.45 3.78
CA ILE A 6 5.18 -3.99 2.84
C ILE A 6 3.96 -4.90 2.99
N ILE A 7 2.76 -4.32 3.03
CA ILE A 7 1.51 -5.06 3.15
C ILE A 7 0.55 -4.60 2.06
N LEU A 8 -0.14 -5.54 1.43
CA LEU A 8 -1.25 -5.26 0.52
C LEU A 8 -2.57 -5.59 1.22
N ILE A 9 -3.51 -4.65 1.18
CA ILE A 9 -4.88 -4.86 1.63
C ILE A 9 -5.79 -4.65 0.43
N GLY A 10 -6.64 -5.63 0.15
CA GLY A 10 -7.56 -5.57 -0.99
C GLY A 10 -8.79 -6.41 -0.78
N ASN A 11 -9.77 -6.24 -1.67
CA ASN A 11 -10.98 -7.04 -1.68
C ASN A 11 -10.88 -8.10 -2.80
N PHE A 12 -10.59 -9.33 -2.38
CA PHE A 12 -10.49 -10.49 -3.25
C PHE A 12 -11.71 -11.40 -3.06
N PRO A 13 -12.34 -11.89 -4.15
CA PRO A 13 -13.51 -12.77 -4.06
C PRO A 13 -13.26 -14.08 -3.30
N SER A 14 -12.02 -14.56 -3.28
CA SER A 14 -11.65 -15.82 -2.63
C SER A 14 -10.17 -15.87 -2.33
N ARG A 15 -9.76 -16.80 -1.45
CA ARG A 15 -8.35 -17.10 -1.17
C ARG A 15 -7.60 -17.57 -2.42
N HIS A 16 -8.25 -18.34 -3.29
CA HIS A 16 -7.64 -18.82 -4.53
C HIS A 16 -7.21 -17.65 -5.43
N ASN A 17 -8.02 -16.59 -5.50
CA ASN A 17 -7.66 -15.40 -6.28
C ASN A 17 -6.45 -14.67 -5.71
N ILE A 18 -6.25 -14.68 -4.39
CA ILE A 18 -5.07 -14.10 -3.73
C ILE A 18 -3.83 -14.91 -4.11
N GLU A 19 -3.89 -16.24 -4.02
CA GLU A 19 -2.77 -17.12 -4.36
C GLU A 19 -2.36 -16.94 -5.83
N ALA A 20 -3.33 -16.97 -6.75
CA ALA A 20 -3.08 -16.74 -8.17
C ALA A 20 -2.50 -15.34 -8.46
N PHE A 21 -3.02 -14.30 -7.79
CA PHE A 21 -2.49 -12.94 -7.91
C PHE A 21 -1.03 -12.88 -7.42
N LYS A 22 -0.73 -13.50 -6.27
CA LYS A 22 0.62 -13.52 -5.73
C LYS A 22 1.60 -14.22 -6.65
N GLU A 23 1.22 -15.37 -7.18
CA GLU A 23 2.05 -16.16 -8.10
C GLU A 23 2.30 -15.42 -9.41
N THR A 24 1.25 -14.84 -10.00
CA THR A 24 1.33 -14.11 -11.28
C THR A 24 2.31 -12.94 -11.23
N PHE A 25 2.35 -12.22 -10.10
CA PHE A 25 3.15 -11.01 -9.95
C PHE A 25 4.42 -11.19 -9.09
N GLY A 26 4.73 -12.42 -8.65
CA GLY A 26 5.89 -12.68 -7.79
C GLY A 26 5.85 -11.94 -6.45
N ILE A 27 4.66 -11.79 -5.86
CA ILE A 27 4.43 -11.02 -4.63
C ILE A 27 4.78 -11.90 -3.42
N GLU A 28 5.87 -11.55 -2.75
CA GLU A 28 6.33 -12.23 -1.52
C GLU A 28 5.72 -11.64 -0.23
N TRP A 29 5.21 -10.41 -0.32
CA TRP A 29 4.66 -9.63 0.77
C TRP A 29 3.29 -10.16 1.25
N PRO A 30 2.94 -9.98 2.54
CA PRO A 30 1.62 -10.32 3.05
C PRO A 30 0.49 -9.61 2.30
N VAL A 31 -0.53 -10.38 1.89
CA VAL A 31 -1.75 -9.88 1.25
C VAL A 31 -2.92 -10.24 2.15
N PHE A 32 -3.65 -9.23 2.62
CA PHE A 32 -4.84 -9.39 3.44
C PHE A 32 -6.10 -9.13 2.61
N ASN A 33 -7.03 -10.07 2.68
CA ASN A 33 -8.35 -9.88 2.13
C ASN A 33 -9.21 -9.12 3.14
N TYR A 34 -9.64 -7.92 2.79
CA TYR A 34 -10.52 -7.10 3.60
C TYR A 34 -11.72 -6.69 2.77
N THR A 35 -12.88 -7.24 3.11
CA THR A 35 -14.13 -7.08 2.35
C THR A 35 -14.99 -5.93 2.88
N GLU A 36 -14.65 -5.40 4.05
CA GLU A 36 -15.31 -4.24 4.65
C GLU A 36 -14.65 -2.93 4.19
N LYS A 37 -15.35 -1.80 4.37
CA LYS A 37 -14.76 -0.49 4.11
C LYS A 37 -13.78 -0.14 5.22
N LEU A 38 -12.52 0.11 4.87
CA LEU A 38 -11.58 0.69 5.81
C LEU A 38 -12.04 2.11 6.15
N ASN A 39 -12.14 2.42 7.44
CA ASN A 39 -12.43 3.77 7.92
C ASN A 39 -11.18 4.66 7.81
N LEU A 40 -10.72 4.88 6.58
CA LEU A 40 -9.57 5.73 6.29
C LEU A 40 -10.06 7.12 5.87
N PRO A 41 -9.28 8.18 6.14
CA PRO A 41 -9.61 9.56 5.76
C PRO A 41 -9.35 9.80 4.26
N ILE A 42 -9.95 8.98 3.39
CA ILE A 42 -9.76 9.02 1.93
C ILE A 42 -11.14 9.16 1.27
N GLU A 43 -11.27 10.12 0.35
CA GLU A 43 -12.56 10.50 -0.23
C GLU A 43 -13.14 9.47 -1.22
N ASP A 44 -12.28 8.73 -1.94
CA ASP A 44 -12.71 7.72 -2.91
C ASP A 44 -12.14 6.36 -2.50
N LEU A 45 -13.02 5.39 -2.21
CA LEU A 45 -12.67 4.02 -1.84
C LEU A 45 -12.53 3.05 -3.04
N ASN A 46 -12.67 3.54 -4.27
CA ASN A 46 -12.61 2.71 -5.48
C ASN A 46 -11.26 2.73 -6.22
N LEU A 47 -10.29 3.50 -5.76
CA LEU A 47 -8.96 3.59 -6.38
C LEU A 47 -7.92 2.83 -5.53
N PRO A 48 -6.75 2.44 -6.05
CA PRO A 48 -5.70 1.96 -5.16
C PRO A 48 -5.10 3.14 -4.38
N TYR A 49 -4.54 2.90 -3.20
CA TYR A 49 -3.85 3.94 -2.40
C TYR A 49 -2.59 3.39 -1.77
N PHE A 50 -1.69 4.31 -1.45
CA PHE A 50 -0.52 4.07 -0.62
C PHE A 50 -0.57 4.97 0.61
N PHE A 51 -0.11 4.43 1.73
CA PHE A 51 0.12 5.18 2.96
C PHE A 51 1.17 4.42 3.77
N VAL A 52 1.75 5.08 4.77
CA VAL A 52 2.76 4.50 5.65
C VAL A 52 2.24 4.50 7.06
N ILE A 53 2.54 3.44 7.82
CA ILE A 53 2.26 3.35 9.23
C ILE A 53 3.61 3.34 9.97
N ASN A 54 3.77 4.20 10.98
CA ASN A 54 4.98 4.20 11.81
C ASN A 54 4.85 3.21 12.99
N SER A 55 5.90 3.09 13.79
CA SER A 55 5.92 2.26 15.01
C SER A 55 4.85 2.62 16.04
N ASP A 56 4.35 3.86 16.03
CA ASP A 56 3.29 4.34 16.92
C ASP A 56 1.87 4.05 16.38
N MET A 57 1.75 3.23 15.34
CA MET A 57 0.49 2.88 14.65
C MET A 57 -0.24 4.09 14.05
N LYS A 58 0.49 5.18 13.75
CA LYS A 58 -0.07 6.35 13.08
C LYS A 58 0.16 6.23 11.58
N ALA A 59 -0.92 6.44 10.82
CA ALA A 59 -0.89 6.46 9.37
C ALA A 59 -0.60 7.86 8.83
N TYR A 60 0.25 7.97 7.82
CA TYR A 60 0.64 9.21 7.17
C TYR A 60 0.91 9.00 5.68
N ASN A 61 1.08 10.11 4.94
CA ASN A 61 1.40 10.12 3.51
C ASN A 61 0.37 9.43 2.60
N PHE A 62 -0.93 9.59 2.86
CA PHE A 62 -1.98 9.07 1.97
C PHE A 62 -1.84 9.59 0.52
N ARG A 63 -1.81 8.68 -0.45
CA ARG A 63 -1.76 8.97 -1.89
C ARG A 63 -2.67 8.05 -2.68
N VAL A 64 -3.47 8.63 -3.57
CA VAL A 64 -4.27 7.88 -4.54
C VAL A 64 -3.39 7.41 -5.69
N ALA A 65 -3.54 6.14 -6.07
CA ALA A 65 -2.80 5.50 -7.14
C ALA A 65 -3.46 5.68 -8.52
N SER A 66 -4.08 6.84 -8.78
CA SER A 66 -4.67 7.13 -10.08
C SER A 66 -3.56 7.49 -11.08
N GLY A 67 -3.45 6.74 -12.18
CA GLY A 67 -2.50 7.04 -13.26
C GLY A 67 -1.02 6.90 -12.89
N VAL A 68 -0.70 6.14 -11.82
CA VAL A 68 0.68 5.94 -11.35
C VAL A 68 1.45 5.07 -12.34
N THR A 69 2.59 5.58 -12.79
CA THR A 69 3.65 4.80 -13.41
C THR A 69 4.63 4.34 -12.33
N SER A 70 5.48 3.35 -12.64
CA SER A 70 6.55 2.90 -11.72
C SER A 70 7.40 4.06 -11.20
N LEU A 71 7.67 5.06 -12.05
CA LEU A 71 8.39 6.28 -11.70
C LEU A 71 7.71 7.11 -10.61
N ILE A 72 6.38 7.21 -10.63
CA ILE A 72 5.65 7.97 -9.61
C ILE A 72 5.67 7.23 -8.27
N ILE A 73 5.62 5.89 -8.30
CA ILE A 73 5.77 5.06 -7.09
C ILE A 73 7.18 5.21 -6.51
N GLU A 74 8.22 5.13 -7.34
CA GLU A 74 9.61 5.33 -6.93
C GLU A 74 9.83 6.72 -6.30
N ASN A 75 9.37 7.78 -6.95
CA ASN A 75 9.45 9.15 -6.42
C ASN A 75 8.68 9.31 -5.10
N TYR A 76 7.55 8.63 -4.97
CA TYR A 76 6.78 8.62 -3.73
C TYR A 76 7.56 7.93 -2.59
N LEU A 77 8.15 6.76 -2.85
CA LEU A 77 8.97 6.04 -1.86
C LEU A 77 10.20 6.86 -1.45
N LEU A 78 10.87 7.54 -2.40
CA LEU A 78 11.96 8.47 -2.12
C LEU A 78 11.50 9.68 -1.29
N GLY A 79 10.32 10.21 -1.58
CA GLY A 79 9.73 11.33 -0.83
C GLY A 79 9.46 10.96 0.63
N ILE A 80 8.96 9.76 0.89
CA ILE A 80 8.80 9.23 2.26
C ILE A 80 10.16 9.11 2.95
N GLU A 81 11.16 8.56 2.28
CA GLU A 81 12.50 8.38 2.85
C GLU A 81 13.11 9.70 3.32
N ASN A 82 13.06 10.74 2.48
CA ASN A 82 13.58 12.06 2.84
C ASN A 82 12.84 12.70 4.04
N MET A 83 11.56 12.35 4.24
CA MET A 83 10.79 12.80 5.41
C MET A 83 11.14 12.00 6.69
N MET A 84 11.67 10.78 6.55
CA MET A 84 12.04 9.92 7.68
C MET A 84 13.51 10.06 8.08
N THR A 85 14.38 10.56 7.18
CA THR A 85 15.80 10.81 7.44
C THR A 85 16.13 12.26 7.76
N GLY A 86 15.17 13.17 7.59
CA GLY A 86 15.31 14.58 7.95
C GLY A 86 14.95 14.83 9.42
N ASP A 87 15.87 14.47 10.32
CA ASP A 87 16.01 15.00 11.69
C ASP A 87 17.47 15.48 11.89
#